data_AF-A0A850TT43-F1
#
_entry.id   AF-A0A850TT43-F1
#
_cell.length_a   1.000
_cell.length_b   1.000
_cell.length_c   1.000
_cell.angle_alpha   90.00
_cell.angle_beta   90.00
_cell.angle_gamma   90.00
#
_symmetry.space_group_name_H-M   'P 1'
#
loop_
_entity.id
_entity.type
_entity.pdbx_description
1 polymer ?
#
loop_
_entity_poly.entity_id
_entity_poly.type
_entity_poly.pdbx_seq_one_letter_code
_entity_poly.pdbx_strand_id
1 'polypeptide(L)' 'GPVVTDNGNFILDWKFDKVHEWSEVNTAIKMIPGVVETGLFIDMAEVVYFGMEDGSVSVREKRPR' A
#
# COMPACT_ATOMS: atom_id res chain seq x y z
N GLY A 1 4.15 0.75 24.51
CA GLY A 1 3.04 -0.15 24.14
C GLY A 1 3.05 -0.35 22.63
N PRO A 2 2.21 -1.22 22.07
CA PRO A 2 2.08 -1.35 20.62
C PRO A 2 1.58 -0.04 20.01
N VAL A 3 1.85 0.16 18.72
CA VAL A 3 1.22 1.25 17.96
C VAL A 3 -0.26 0.93 17.80
N VAL A 4 -1.11 1.90 18.13
CA VAL A 4 -2.56 1.79 18.06
C VAL A 4 -3.06 2.84 17.07
N THR A 5 -3.85 2.39 16.10
CA THR A 5 -4.51 3.27 15.13
C THR A 5 -5.64 4.06 15.78
N ASP A 6 -6.13 5.11 15.10
CA ASP A 6 -7.31 5.87 15.55
C ASP A 6 -8.55 4.99 15.73
N ASN A 7 -8.64 3.87 14.99
CA ASN A 7 -9.71 2.88 15.09
C ASN A 7 -9.47 1.81 16.17
N GLY A 8 -8.43 1.96 17.00
CA GLY A 8 -8.14 1.05 18.10
C GLY A 8 -7.48 -0.28 17.70
N ASN A 9 -7.05 -0.43 16.44
CA ASN A 9 -6.38 -1.64 15.95
C ASN A 9 -4.85 -1.53 16.07
N PHE A 10 -4.17 -2.68 16.12
CA PHE A 10 -2.71 -2.74 16.05
C PHE A 10 -2.22 -2.70 14.60
N ILE A 11 -0.99 -2.21 14.42
CA ILE A 11 -0.26 -2.28 13.15
C ILE A 11 0.79 -3.38 13.25
N LEU A 12 0.88 -4.22 12.22
CA LEU A 12 1.95 -5.17 12.03
C LEU A 12 2.77 -4.77 10.80
N ASP A 13 4.04 -4.41 11.02
CA ASP A 13 4.99 -4.11 9.94
C ASP A 13 5.60 -5.41 9.40
N TRP A 14 5.38 -5.67 8.11
CA TRP A 14 5.95 -6.83 7.43
C TRP A 14 6.90 -6.40 6.32
N LYS A 15 8.15 -6.88 6.40
CA LYS A 15 9.15 -6.76 5.34
C LYS A 15 9.07 -7.97 4.39
N PHE A 16 8.74 -7.70 3.13
CA PHE A 16 8.77 -8.69 2.05
C PHE A 16 10.20 -8.95 1.58
N ASP A 17 10.48 -10.19 1.19
CA ASP A 17 11.80 -10.67 0.73
C ASP A 17 11.96 -10.59 -0.80
N LYS A 18 10.85 -10.48 -1.55
CA LYS A 18 10.83 -10.42 -3.01
C LYS A 18 9.61 -9.67 -3.55
N VAL A 19 9.57 -9.50 -4.88
CA VAL A 19 8.39 -9.02 -5.59
C VAL A 19 7.37 -10.16 -5.69
N HIS A 20 6.10 -9.83 -5.45
CA HIS A 20 4.99 -10.77 -5.50
C HIS A 20 3.87 -10.25 -6.41
N GLU A 21 2.93 -11.13 -6.75
CA GLU A 21 1.63 -10.74 -7.30
C GLU A 21 0.82 -10.06 -6.20
N TRP A 22 0.97 -8.73 -6.09
CA TRP A 22 0.45 -7.97 -4.94
C TRP A 22 -1.06 -8.08 -4.78
N SER A 23 -1.81 -8.25 -5.88
CA SER A 23 -3.27 -8.43 -5.83
C SER A 23 -3.68 -9.70 -5.08
N GLU A 24 -2.94 -10.80 -5.32
CA GLU A 24 -3.15 -12.07 -4.64
C GLU A 24 -2.72 -11.99 -3.18
N VAL A 25 -1.57 -11.35 -2.90
CA VAL A 25 -1.08 -11.13 -1.53
C VAL A 25 -2.09 -10.33 -0.72
N ASN A 26 -2.58 -9.21 -1.25
CA ASN A 26 -3.60 -8.38 -0.61
C ASN A 26 -4.86 -9.20 -0.29
N THR A 27 -5.37 -9.93 -1.28
CA THR A 27 -6.57 -10.77 -1.12
C THR A 27 -6.36 -11.83 -0.05
N ALA A 28 -5.23 -12.53 -0.08
CA ALA A 28 -4.92 -13.58 0.88
C ALA A 28 -4.82 -13.04 2.32
N ILE A 29 -4.11 -11.92 2.53
CA ILE A 29 -3.97 -11.30 3.86
C ILE A 29 -5.31 -10.80 4.37
N LYS A 30 -6.10 -10.13 3.52
CA LYS A 30 -7.40 -9.57 3.89
C LYS A 30 -8.44 -10.63 4.27
N MET A 31 -8.26 -11.88 3.81
CA MET A 31 -9.11 -13.02 4.17
C MET A 31 -8.77 -13.65 5.52
N ILE A 32 -7.69 -13.24 6.20
CA ILE A 32 -7.32 -13.76 7.53
C ILE A 32 -8.23 -13.09 8.59
N PRO A 33 -8.97 -13.86 9.40
CA PRO A 33 -9.78 -13.29 10.48
C PRO A 33 -8.95 -12.46 11.45
N GLY A 34 -9.43 -11.25 11.77
CA GLY A 34 -8.74 -10.29 12.61
C GLY A 34 -7.85 -9.29 11.85
N VAL A 35 -7.58 -9.53 10.56
CA VAL A 35 -7.04 -8.49 9.68
C VAL A 35 -8.17 -7.54 9.30
N VAL A 36 -7.96 -6.26 9.60
CA VAL A 36 -8.93 -5.20 9.24
C VAL A 36 -8.68 -4.71 7.82
N GLU A 37 -7.43 -4.41 7.49
CA GLU A 37 -7.04 -3.90 6.18
C GLU A 37 -5.54 -4.12 5.92
N THR A 38 -5.10 -3.96 4.67
CA THR A 38 -3.68 -3.93 4.31
C THR A 38 -3.24 -2.54 3.83
N GLY A 39 -1.93 -2.27 3.86
CA GLY A 39 -1.35 -1.06 3.26
C GLY A 39 -1.18 -1.12 1.74
N LEU A 40 -1.78 -2.10 1.04
CA LEU A 40 -1.60 -2.30 -0.40
C LEU A 40 -2.70 -1.58 -1.20
N PHE A 41 -2.37 -0.42 -1.77
CA PHE A 41 -3.28 0.40 -2.58
C PHE A 41 -3.26 -0.02 -4.07
N ILE A 42 -3.85 -1.18 -4.36
CA ILE A 42 -3.74 -1.83 -5.67
C ILE A 42 -4.75 -1.26 -6.66
N ASP A 43 -4.25 -0.81 -7.81
CA ASP A 43 -5.05 -0.26 -8.92
C ASP A 43 -5.92 0.97 -8.56
N MET A 44 -5.61 1.64 -7.44
CA MET A 44 -6.37 2.78 -6.93
C MET A 44 -5.86 4.14 -7.44
N ALA A 45 -4.56 4.27 -7.68
CA ALA A 45 -3.95 5.54 -8.06
C ALA A 45 -4.12 5.82 -9.56
N GLU A 46 -4.73 6.96 -9.89
CA GLU A 46 -4.91 7.43 -11.29
C GLU A 46 -3.76 8.32 -11.75
N VAL A 47 -3.18 9.12 -10.86
CA VAL A 47 -2.02 9.98 -11.13
C VAL A 47 -1.08 9.97 -9.93
N VAL A 48 0.23 9.93 -10.19
CA VAL A 48 1.28 9.98 -9.17
C VAL A 48 2.22 11.13 -9.47
N TYR A 49 2.47 11.97 -8.46
CA TYR A 49 3.39 13.10 -8.52
C TYR A 49 4.63 12.79 -7.67
N PHE A 50 5.81 13.00 -8.25
CA PHE A 50 7.10 12.82 -7.58
C PHE A 50 7.80 14.17 -7.50
N GLY A 51 8.03 14.67 -6.28
CA GLY A 51 8.90 15.83 -6.04
C GLY A 51 10.37 15.40 -6.14
N MET A 52 11.13 16.03 -7.02
CA MET A 52 12.53 15.72 -7.27
C MET A 52 13.46 16.65 -6.47
N GLU A 53 14.70 16.22 -6.23
CA GLU A 53 15.68 17.00 -5.44
C GLU A 53 16.04 18.35 -6.07
N ASP A 54 15.93 18.48 -7.40
CA ASP A 54 16.16 19.71 -8.16
C ASP A 54 14.99 20.69 -8.11
N GLY A 55 13.92 20.36 -7.39
CA GLY A 55 12.70 21.16 -7.28
C GLY A 55 11.69 20.94 -8.42
N SER A 56 12.00 20.07 -9.39
CA SER A 56 11.04 19.68 -10.43
C SER A 56 9.99 18.68 -9.92
N VAL A 57 8.91 18.52 -10.69
CA VAL A 57 7.86 17.52 -10.42
C VAL A 57 7.75 16.57 -11.61
N SER A 58 7.94 15.27 -11.37
CA SER A 58 7.64 14.22 -12.34
C SER A 58 6.23 13.70 -12.12
N VAL A 59 5.46 13.55 -13.21
CA VAL A 59 4.07 13.09 -13.16
C VAL A 59 3.94 11.78 -13.92
N ARG A 60 3.22 10.80 -13.36
CA ARG A 60 2.84 9.56 -14.03
C ARG A 60 1.34 9.37 -13.95
N GLU A 61 0.70 9.21 -15.09
CA GLU A 61 -0.72 8.87 -15.18
C GLU A 61 -0.88 7.35 -15.36
N LYS A 62 -1.99 6.82 -14.86
CA LYS A 62 -2.37 5.44 -15.04
C LYS A 62 -2.54 5.17 -16.53
N ARG A 63 -1.93 4.09 -17.01
CA ARG A 63 -2.12 3.68 -18.41
C ARG A 63 -3.55 3.17 -18.57
N PRO A 64 -4.28 3.63 -19.60
CA PRO A 64 -5.55 3.01 -19.93
C PRO A 64 -5.34 1.52 -20.20
N ARG A 65 -6.27 0.69 -19.73
CA ARG A 65 -6.26 -0.75 -19.95
C ARG A 65 -6.57 -1.10 -21.40
#